data_AF-A0A957AP07-F1
#
_entry.id   AF-A0A957AP07-F1
#
_cell.length_a   1.000
_cell.length_b   1.000
_cell.length_c   1.000
_cell.angle_alpha   90.00
_cell.angle_beta   90.00
_cell.angle_gamma   90.00
#
_symmetry.space_group_name_H-M   'P 1'
#
loop_
_entity.id
_entity.type
_entity.pdbx_description
1 polymer ?
#
loop_
_entity_poly.entity_id
_entity_poly.type
_entity_poly.pdbx_seq_one_letter_code
_entity_poly.pdbx_strand_id
1 'polypeptide(L)'
;MKSRLLVFVLLVFGLLIAGVQTTAAAQQTTYSGRGIVVGATVLGIPVTLVDTGPLPASGGAIEASLADLSLPGVLTAGIAQATSVGQNNYTRTDSGLADVGLTVAGLDIGADLLLAQAEALCPKATKASLKGSSVVVNLTLNGQPIAVTGKPNQTVQLPLGLGHIIINEQTETKNGNDASITVNALHVVVTGIADVVIGHAEAGITCARQNQCSTKSFASGMGKIKSPSGTTATFAFTGGTRNGNELYGNLKYDDKNGTKVVGTAVTDYQVTGAKSRRIEGTAKINGSGSYTYTIDVTDGGAAKKDTFRLRLSNGYDTGVQHLTGSGRMTCGNIRVNKPCK
;
A
#
# COMPACT_ATOMS: atom_id res chain seq x y z
N MET A 1 74.75 -31.82 -62.08
CA MET A 1 75.58 -31.44 -60.91
C MET A 1 75.03 -30.15 -60.31
N LYS A 2 74.85 -30.12 -58.98
CA LYS A 2 74.55 -28.95 -58.10
C LYS A 2 73.10 -28.41 -58.25
N SER A 3 72.32 -28.12 -57.21
CA SER A 3 72.48 -28.12 -55.75
C SER A 3 71.07 -28.14 -55.14
N ARG A 4 70.92 -28.80 -53.99
CA ARG A 4 69.71 -28.80 -53.15
C ARG A 4 69.45 -27.41 -52.57
N LEU A 5 68.18 -27.00 -52.49
CA LEU A 5 67.69 -26.18 -51.37
C LEU A 5 66.21 -26.53 -51.11
N LEU A 6 65.98 -27.15 -49.96
CA LEU A 6 64.67 -27.52 -49.43
C LEU A 6 64.07 -26.26 -48.79
N VAL A 7 62.94 -25.76 -49.29
CA VAL A 7 62.20 -24.66 -48.64
C VAL A 7 61.05 -25.27 -47.83
N PHE A 8 61.15 -25.19 -46.51
CA PHE A 8 60.06 -25.49 -45.58
C PHE A 8 59.02 -24.36 -45.67
N VAL A 9 57.84 -24.65 -46.20
CA VAL A 9 56.67 -23.75 -46.10
C VAL A 9 55.97 -24.06 -44.78
N LEU A 10 56.14 -23.17 -43.80
CA LEU A 10 55.47 -23.25 -42.50
C LEU A 10 54.06 -22.67 -42.65
N LEU A 11 53.06 -23.55 -42.70
CA LEU A 11 51.64 -23.17 -42.79
C LEU A 11 51.11 -22.89 -41.37
N VAL A 12 51.11 -21.62 -40.97
CA VAL A 12 50.52 -21.17 -39.71
C VAL A 12 49.00 -21.11 -39.86
N PHE A 13 48.30 -22.14 -39.41
CA PHE A 13 46.85 -22.13 -39.26
C PHE A 13 46.50 -21.29 -38.01
N GLY A 14 46.22 -20.00 -38.22
CA GLY A 14 45.67 -19.13 -37.18
C GLY A 14 44.21 -19.51 -36.90
N LEU A 15 43.97 -20.20 -35.78
CA LEU A 15 42.62 -20.49 -35.32
C LEU A 15 42.01 -19.20 -34.72
N LEU A 16 41.23 -18.47 -35.51
CA LEU A 16 40.41 -17.36 -35.05
C LEU A 16 39.24 -17.92 -34.23
N ILE A 17 39.43 -18.00 -32.91
CA ILE A 17 38.35 -18.27 -31.96
C ILE A 17 37.54 -16.97 -31.86
N ALA A 18 36.46 -16.86 -32.65
CA ALA A 18 35.46 -15.82 -32.43
C ALA A 18 34.80 -16.07 -31.07
N GLY A 19 35.29 -15.38 -30.03
CA GLY A 19 34.67 -15.41 -28.72
C GLY A 19 33.24 -14.90 -28.83
N VAL A 20 32.27 -15.79 -28.71
CA VAL A 20 30.87 -15.42 -28.50
C VAL A 20 30.81 -14.74 -27.14
N GLN A 21 30.88 -13.41 -27.12
CA GLN A 21 30.58 -12.64 -25.92
C GLN A 21 29.06 -12.70 -25.71
N THR A 22 28.62 -13.65 -24.88
CA THR A 22 27.27 -13.58 -24.32
C THR A 22 27.23 -12.37 -23.40
N THR A 23 26.67 -11.25 -23.87
CA THR A 23 26.33 -10.14 -22.99
C THR A 23 25.24 -10.64 -22.04
N ALA A 24 25.60 -10.96 -20.79
CA ALA A 24 24.61 -11.22 -19.76
C ALA A 24 23.68 -9.99 -19.65
N ALA A 25 22.37 -10.21 -19.84
CA ALA A 25 21.39 -9.16 -19.65
C ALA A 25 21.55 -8.60 -18.22
N ALA A 26 21.69 -7.27 -18.09
CA ALA A 26 21.79 -6.66 -16.77
C ALA A 26 20.51 -6.96 -15.98
N GLN A 27 20.65 -7.67 -14.85
CA GLN A 27 19.53 -7.96 -13.95
C GLN A 27 18.91 -6.63 -13.49
N GLN A 28 17.61 -6.46 -13.72
CA GLN A 28 16.84 -5.28 -13.30
C GLN A 28 16.22 -5.51 -11.93
N THR A 29 15.97 -4.43 -11.20
CA THR A 29 15.22 -4.51 -9.94
C THR A 29 13.80 -4.97 -10.23
N THR A 30 13.33 -6.01 -9.54
CA THR A 30 11.95 -6.51 -9.64
C THR A 30 11.20 -6.26 -8.34
N TYR A 31 9.88 -6.12 -8.47
CA TYR A 31 8.99 -5.75 -7.37
C TYR A 31 7.96 -6.86 -7.13
N SER A 32 7.51 -7.02 -5.90
CA SER A 32 6.33 -7.81 -5.57
C SER A 32 5.55 -7.12 -4.47
N GLY A 33 4.24 -7.29 -4.46
CA GLY A 33 3.40 -6.73 -3.42
C GLY A 33 1.94 -7.01 -3.66
N ARG A 34 1.15 -6.99 -2.59
CA ARG A 34 -0.28 -7.23 -2.64
C ARG A 34 -0.91 -6.66 -1.39
N GLY A 35 -1.98 -5.90 -1.56
CA GLY A 35 -2.79 -5.42 -0.44
C GLY A 35 -4.14 -6.13 -0.44
N ILE A 36 -4.53 -6.68 0.71
CA ILE A 36 -5.86 -7.26 0.92
C ILE A 36 -6.46 -6.58 2.15
N VAL A 37 -7.66 -6.03 2.05
CA VAL A 37 -8.25 -5.31 3.20
C VAL A 37 -8.82 -6.29 4.21
N VAL A 38 -9.53 -7.32 3.76
CA VAL A 38 -10.00 -8.41 4.62
C VAL A 38 -9.73 -9.75 3.93
N GLY A 39 -8.94 -10.61 4.57
CA GLY A 39 -8.81 -12.02 4.24
C GLY A 39 -9.29 -12.83 5.43
N ALA A 40 -10.22 -13.75 5.23
CA ALA A 40 -10.76 -14.55 6.32
C ALA A 40 -11.02 -15.99 5.89
N THR A 41 -10.93 -16.92 6.83
CA THR A 41 -11.48 -18.26 6.72
C THR A 41 -12.41 -18.47 7.90
N VAL A 42 -13.71 -18.67 7.66
CA VAL A 42 -14.71 -18.92 8.72
C VAL A 42 -15.31 -20.29 8.48
N LEU A 43 -15.17 -21.19 9.46
CA LEU A 43 -15.61 -22.58 9.35
C LEU A 43 -15.09 -23.27 8.07
N GLY A 44 -13.86 -22.95 7.68
CA GLY A 44 -13.21 -23.49 6.47
C GLY A 44 -13.60 -22.80 5.15
N ILE A 45 -14.47 -21.79 5.17
CA ILE A 45 -14.89 -21.05 3.98
C ILE A 45 -14.01 -19.80 3.82
N PRO A 46 -13.22 -19.68 2.74
CA PRO A 46 -12.40 -18.51 2.50
C PRO A 46 -13.24 -17.34 1.98
N VAL A 47 -12.93 -16.14 2.47
CA VAL A 47 -13.51 -14.86 2.07
C VAL A 47 -12.36 -13.89 1.83
N THR A 48 -12.42 -13.13 0.73
CA THR A 48 -11.46 -12.07 0.44
C THR A 48 -12.23 -10.86 -0.07
N LEU A 49 -12.00 -9.71 0.57
CA LEU A 49 -12.67 -8.45 0.26
C LEU A 49 -11.61 -7.39 0.03
N VAL A 50 -11.74 -6.71 -1.12
CA VAL A 50 -10.85 -5.62 -1.57
C VAL A 50 -9.39 -6.09 -1.64
N ASP A 51 -9.02 -6.59 -2.80
CA ASP A 51 -7.70 -7.13 -3.10
C ASP A 51 -7.13 -6.42 -4.32
N THR A 52 -5.91 -5.91 -4.21
CA THR A 52 -5.22 -5.25 -5.33
C THR A 52 -4.86 -6.24 -6.45
N GLY A 53 -4.78 -7.53 -6.12
CA GLY A 53 -4.03 -8.52 -6.88
C GLY A 53 -2.51 -8.37 -6.69
N PRO A 54 -1.71 -9.28 -7.27
CA PRO A 54 -0.25 -9.19 -7.20
C PRO A 54 0.28 -8.05 -8.09
N LEU A 55 1.20 -7.28 -7.54
CA LEU A 55 1.96 -6.26 -8.27
C LEU A 55 2.84 -6.94 -9.33
N PRO A 56 2.85 -6.46 -10.59
CA PRO A 56 3.76 -6.98 -11.61
C PRO A 56 5.23 -6.84 -11.21
N ALA A 57 6.06 -7.81 -11.60
CA ALA A 57 7.51 -7.79 -11.36
C ALA A 57 8.22 -6.57 -11.99
N SER A 58 7.64 -5.98 -13.04
CA SER A 58 8.10 -4.75 -13.68
C SER A 58 7.75 -3.47 -12.91
N GLY A 59 6.94 -3.58 -11.85
CA GLY A 59 6.47 -2.47 -11.04
C GLY A 59 5.19 -1.84 -11.58
N GLY A 60 4.96 -0.58 -11.20
CA GLY A 60 3.70 0.14 -11.45
C GLY A 60 2.92 0.35 -10.16
N ALA A 61 1.63 0.65 -10.30
CA ALA A 61 0.72 0.90 -9.18
C ALA A 61 -0.63 0.19 -9.41
N ILE A 62 -1.06 -0.54 -8.39
CA ILE A 62 -2.35 -1.23 -8.32
C ILE A 62 -3.07 -0.84 -7.02
N GLU A 63 -4.40 -0.89 -7.04
CA GLU A 63 -5.27 -0.43 -5.96
C GLU A 63 -6.59 -1.20 -6.02
N ALA A 64 -7.22 -1.35 -4.87
CA ALA A 64 -8.62 -1.69 -4.77
C ALA A 64 -9.23 -0.87 -3.63
N SER A 65 -10.47 -0.41 -3.81
CA SER A 65 -11.20 0.32 -2.77
C SER A 65 -12.69 0.04 -2.82
N LEU A 66 -13.34 0.15 -1.65
CA LEU A 66 -14.79 0.06 -1.52
C LEU A 66 -15.29 1.14 -0.56
N ALA A 67 -16.40 1.77 -0.93
CA ALA A 67 -17.19 2.58 -0.01
C ALA A 67 -18.22 1.68 0.67
N ASP A 68 -18.36 1.77 1.99
CA ASP A 68 -19.33 1.05 2.80
C ASP A 68 -19.25 -0.48 2.60
N LEU A 69 -18.45 -1.13 3.45
CA LEU A 69 -18.34 -2.59 3.47
C LEU A 69 -19.30 -3.12 4.55
N SER A 70 -20.32 -3.87 4.13
CA SER A 70 -21.26 -4.51 5.05
C SER A 70 -21.49 -5.97 4.66
N LEU A 71 -21.16 -6.85 5.58
CA LEU A 71 -21.55 -8.26 5.61
C LEU A 71 -22.45 -8.46 6.84
N PRO A 72 -23.77 -8.59 6.65
CA PRO A 72 -24.72 -8.68 7.76
C PRO A 72 -24.32 -9.71 8.82
N GLY A 73 -24.26 -9.26 10.08
CA GLY A 73 -23.92 -10.10 11.23
C GLY A 73 -22.43 -10.47 11.37
N VAL A 74 -21.56 -10.02 10.46
CA VAL A 74 -20.13 -10.36 10.47
C VAL A 74 -19.25 -9.12 10.45
N LEU A 75 -19.39 -8.25 9.45
CA LEU A 75 -18.49 -7.11 9.26
C LEU A 75 -19.26 -5.87 8.86
N THR A 76 -18.95 -4.76 9.52
CA THR A 76 -19.33 -3.42 9.11
C THR A 76 -18.08 -2.55 9.06
N ALA A 77 -17.93 -1.76 8.00
CA ALA A 77 -16.83 -0.82 7.86
C ALA A 77 -17.18 0.32 6.89
N GLY A 78 -16.58 1.49 7.12
CA GLY A 78 -16.83 2.70 6.35
C GLY A 78 -16.07 2.74 5.03
N ILE A 79 -14.74 2.77 5.07
CA ILE A 79 -13.90 2.86 3.86
C ILE A 79 -12.83 1.79 3.90
N ALA A 80 -12.75 1.01 2.84
CA ALA A 80 -11.72 0.00 2.59
C ALA A 80 -10.80 0.48 1.46
N GLN A 81 -9.48 0.43 1.66
CA GLN A 81 -8.52 0.73 0.61
C GLN A 81 -7.25 -0.11 0.75
N ALA A 82 -6.79 -0.63 -0.38
CA ALA A 82 -5.47 -1.21 -0.54
C ALA A 82 -4.76 -0.59 -1.75
N THR A 83 -3.45 -0.38 -1.63
CA THR A 83 -2.56 0.09 -2.71
C THR A 83 -1.23 -0.61 -2.65
N SER A 84 -0.70 -1.02 -3.80
CA SER A 84 0.68 -1.49 -3.93
C SER A 84 1.38 -0.74 -5.07
N VAL A 85 2.59 -0.26 -4.80
CA VAL A 85 3.41 0.49 -5.77
C VAL A 85 4.84 -0.03 -5.75
N GLY A 86 5.36 -0.42 -6.91
CA GLY A 86 6.77 -0.75 -7.11
C GLY A 86 7.37 0.15 -8.16
N GLN A 87 8.42 0.87 -7.80
CA GLN A 87 9.19 1.67 -8.75
C GLN A 87 10.58 1.99 -8.20
N ASN A 88 11.50 2.28 -9.11
CA ASN A 88 12.86 2.69 -8.79
C ASN A 88 13.57 1.69 -7.88
N ASN A 89 13.67 2.05 -6.60
CA ASN A 89 14.38 1.29 -5.59
C ASN A 89 13.47 0.92 -4.42
N TYR A 90 12.15 0.89 -4.60
CA TYR A 90 11.25 0.47 -3.54
C TYR A 90 9.99 -0.21 -4.06
N THR A 91 9.44 -1.05 -3.19
CA THR A 91 8.07 -1.52 -3.23
C THR A 91 7.38 -1.09 -1.95
N ARG A 92 6.13 -0.66 -2.07
CA ARG A 92 5.36 -0.17 -0.95
C ARG A 92 3.91 -0.58 -1.06
N THR A 93 3.36 -1.11 0.02
CA THR A 93 1.96 -1.50 0.09
C THR A 93 1.31 -0.90 1.33
N ASP A 94 0.12 -0.35 1.14
CA ASP A 94 -0.82 0.03 2.20
C ASP A 94 -2.07 -0.82 2.07
N SER A 95 -2.63 -1.24 3.19
CA SER A 95 -3.97 -1.83 3.23
C SER A 95 -4.66 -1.45 4.52
N GLY A 96 -5.84 -0.87 4.43
CA GLY A 96 -6.55 -0.38 5.59
C GLY A 96 -8.06 -0.33 5.45
N LEU A 97 -8.69 -0.27 6.62
CA LEU A 97 -10.13 -0.26 6.82
C LEU A 97 -10.45 0.72 7.95
N ALA A 98 -11.44 1.57 7.74
CA ALA A 98 -11.93 2.52 8.74
C ALA A 98 -13.30 2.12 9.29
N ASP A 99 -13.56 2.52 10.53
CA ASP A 99 -14.83 2.35 11.23
C ASP A 99 -15.28 0.88 11.31
N VAL A 100 -14.36 0.03 11.76
CA VAL A 100 -14.48 -1.44 11.79
C VAL A 100 -15.37 -1.88 12.95
N GLY A 101 -16.37 -2.69 12.64
CA GLY A 101 -17.04 -3.59 13.57
C GLY A 101 -17.04 -5.01 12.99
N LEU A 102 -16.28 -5.91 13.61
CA LEU A 102 -16.20 -7.33 13.27
C LEU A 102 -16.85 -8.14 14.39
N THR A 103 -17.84 -8.95 14.07
CA THR A 103 -18.40 -9.95 14.97
C THR A 103 -17.98 -11.33 14.51
N VAL A 104 -17.26 -12.07 15.36
CA VAL A 104 -16.79 -13.43 15.06
C VAL A 104 -16.85 -14.29 16.31
N ALA A 105 -17.47 -15.46 16.21
CA ALA A 105 -17.64 -16.39 17.33
C ALA A 105 -18.26 -15.75 18.61
N GLY A 106 -19.17 -14.78 18.43
CA GLY A 106 -19.80 -14.05 19.54
C GLY A 106 -18.89 -13.00 20.21
N LEU A 107 -17.71 -12.74 19.64
CA LEU A 107 -16.82 -11.65 20.04
C LEU A 107 -17.02 -10.45 19.13
N ASP A 108 -17.12 -9.27 19.72
CA ASP A 108 -17.22 -8.01 19.01
C ASP A 108 -15.88 -7.28 19.05
N ILE A 109 -15.28 -7.07 17.89
CA ILE A 109 -14.01 -6.38 17.71
C ILE A 109 -14.29 -5.06 16.98
N GLY A 110 -14.01 -3.95 17.65
CA GLY A 110 -14.19 -2.60 17.10
C GLY A 110 -12.87 -1.87 16.91
N ALA A 111 -12.72 -1.10 15.84
CA ALA A 111 -11.58 -0.18 15.67
C ALA A 111 -11.95 1.00 14.76
N ASP A 112 -11.44 2.19 15.07
CA ASP A 112 -11.70 3.37 14.24
C ASP A 112 -10.92 3.36 12.93
N LEU A 113 -9.71 2.81 12.96
CA LEU A 113 -8.83 2.67 11.81
C LEU A 113 -7.86 1.52 12.04
N LEU A 114 -7.75 0.65 11.05
CA LEU A 114 -6.71 -0.36 10.89
C LEU A 114 -5.99 -0.08 9.58
N LEU A 115 -4.68 0.14 9.61
CA LEU A 115 -3.87 0.38 8.41
C LEU A 115 -2.53 -0.34 8.56
N ALA A 116 -2.22 -1.27 7.68
CA ALA A 116 -0.92 -1.90 7.57
C ALA A 116 -0.08 -1.26 6.47
N GLN A 117 1.23 -1.19 6.74
CA GLN A 117 2.18 -0.53 5.87
C GLN A 117 3.43 -1.40 5.75
N ALA A 118 3.67 -1.90 4.54
CA ALA A 118 4.84 -2.68 4.17
C ALA A 118 5.72 -1.87 3.20
N GLU A 119 7.02 -1.90 3.39
CA GLU A 119 8.00 -1.25 2.52
C GLU A 119 9.26 -2.09 2.38
N ALA A 120 9.65 -2.35 1.13
CA ALA A 120 10.91 -2.98 0.76
C ALA A 120 11.70 -2.00 -0.11
N LEU A 121 13.01 -1.84 0.17
CA LEU A 121 13.86 -0.87 -0.50
C LEU A 121 15.19 -1.48 -0.93
N CYS A 122 15.75 -0.96 -2.01
CA CYS A 122 17.13 -1.15 -2.42
C CYS A 122 17.95 0.12 -2.12
N PRO A 123 18.50 0.29 -0.91
CA PRO A 123 19.46 1.36 -0.63
C PRO A 123 20.72 1.25 -1.51
N LYS A 124 21.07 0.03 -1.94
CA LYS A 124 22.16 -0.26 -2.90
C LYS A 124 21.73 -1.44 -3.78
N ALA A 125 22.33 -1.56 -4.96
CA ALA A 125 21.99 -2.59 -5.95
C ALA A 125 22.03 -4.04 -5.43
N THR A 126 22.78 -4.33 -4.38
CA THR A 126 22.97 -5.69 -3.84
C THR A 126 22.42 -5.87 -2.42
N LYS A 127 21.73 -4.87 -1.88
CA LYS A 127 21.25 -4.89 -0.49
C LYS A 127 19.82 -4.40 -0.42
N ALA A 128 18.92 -5.26 0.03
CA ALA A 128 17.56 -4.91 0.38
C ALA A 128 17.45 -4.45 1.85
N SER A 129 16.44 -3.62 2.13
CA SER A 129 16.03 -3.19 3.46
C SER A 129 14.51 -3.27 3.55
N LEU A 130 13.99 -3.70 4.70
CA LEU A 130 12.56 -3.83 4.94
C LEU A 130 12.14 -2.88 6.07
N LYS A 131 10.89 -2.41 6.01
CA LYS A 131 10.22 -1.67 7.08
C LYS A 131 8.74 -2.06 7.10
N GLY A 132 8.24 -2.36 8.29
CA GLY A 132 6.83 -2.65 8.52
C GLY A 132 6.28 -1.83 9.69
N SER A 133 5.03 -1.40 9.56
CA SER A 133 4.30 -0.76 10.65
C SER A 133 2.80 -0.87 10.44
N SER A 134 2.03 -0.71 11.52
CA SER A 134 0.58 -0.52 11.43
C SER A 134 0.12 0.66 12.27
N VAL A 135 -1.02 1.24 11.85
CA VAL A 135 -1.78 2.23 12.60
C VAL A 135 -3.07 1.55 13.04
N VAL A 136 -3.27 1.47 14.36
CA VAL A 136 -4.46 0.88 14.97
C VAL A 136 -5.02 1.88 15.96
N VAL A 137 -6.27 2.31 15.74
CA VAL A 137 -6.91 3.39 16.50
C VAL A 137 -8.14 2.85 17.21
N ASN A 138 -8.23 3.11 18.52
CA ASN A 138 -9.36 2.77 19.39
C ASN A 138 -9.82 1.30 19.24
N LEU A 139 -8.86 0.37 19.25
CA LEU A 139 -9.15 -1.06 19.22
C LEU A 139 -9.89 -1.48 20.50
N THR A 140 -10.98 -2.22 20.35
CA THR A 140 -11.79 -2.75 21.44
C THR A 140 -12.12 -4.22 21.22
N LEU A 141 -12.37 -4.94 22.30
CA LEU A 141 -12.91 -6.30 22.34
C LEU A 141 -14.07 -6.34 23.33
N ASN A 142 -15.27 -6.68 22.86
CA ASN A 142 -16.52 -6.64 23.60
C ASN A 142 -16.73 -5.28 24.31
N GLY A 143 -16.41 -4.20 23.59
CA GLY A 143 -16.47 -2.82 24.10
C GLY A 143 -15.35 -2.42 25.06
N GLN A 144 -14.46 -3.33 25.46
CA GLN A 144 -13.31 -3.00 26.32
C GLN A 144 -12.10 -2.59 25.49
N PRO A 145 -11.42 -1.48 25.83
CA PRO A 145 -10.27 -1.01 25.06
C PRO A 145 -9.07 -1.97 25.18
N ILE A 146 -8.41 -2.21 24.05
CA ILE A 146 -7.13 -2.93 23.99
C ILE A 146 -6.00 -1.90 23.85
N ALA A 147 -5.02 -1.97 24.75
CA ALA A 147 -3.83 -1.13 24.67
C ALA A 147 -2.96 -1.56 23.47
N VAL A 148 -2.74 -0.64 22.52
CA VAL A 148 -1.84 -0.86 21.37
C VAL A 148 -0.46 -0.30 21.69
N THR A 149 0.56 -1.16 21.72
CA THR A 149 1.94 -0.76 22.06
C THR A 149 2.73 -0.22 20.87
N GLY A 150 2.28 -0.54 19.64
CA GLY A 150 2.99 -0.24 18.39
C GLY A 150 4.19 -1.16 18.11
N LYS A 151 4.54 -2.08 19.02
CA LYS A 151 5.58 -3.08 18.78
C LYS A 151 5.09 -4.12 17.75
N PRO A 152 5.98 -4.69 16.92
CA PRO A 152 5.62 -5.82 16.07
C PRO A 152 5.12 -7.02 16.88
N ASN A 153 4.19 -7.78 16.30
CA ASN A 153 3.72 -9.08 16.82
C ASN A 153 3.16 -9.01 18.25
N GLN A 154 2.42 -7.95 18.59
CA GLN A 154 1.79 -7.85 19.90
C GLN A 154 0.60 -8.83 19.98
N THR A 155 0.65 -9.78 20.91
CA THR A 155 -0.45 -10.75 21.12
C THR A 155 -1.37 -10.34 22.26
N VAL A 156 -2.68 -10.50 22.06
CA VAL A 156 -3.73 -10.36 23.07
C VAL A 156 -4.56 -11.63 23.09
N GLN A 157 -4.69 -12.28 24.25
CA GLN A 157 -5.47 -13.51 24.37
C GLN A 157 -6.97 -13.19 24.32
N LEU A 158 -7.72 -14.02 23.61
CA LEU A 158 -9.18 -13.95 23.64
C LEU A 158 -9.72 -14.58 24.92
N PRO A 159 -10.89 -14.11 25.43
CA PRO A 159 -11.54 -14.67 26.61
C PRO A 159 -11.74 -16.18 26.49
N LEU A 160 -11.77 -16.86 27.64
CA LEU A 160 -12.07 -18.30 27.74
C LEU A 160 -11.12 -19.21 26.95
N GLY A 161 -9.95 -18.71 26.54
CA GLY A 161 -8.98 -19.49 25.76
C GLY A 161 -9.42 -19.76 24.32
N LEU A 162 -10.35 -18.95 23.78
CA LEU A 162 -10.89 -19.13 22.43
C LEU A 162 -9.86 -18.91 21.31
N GLY A 163 -8.72 -18.31 21.63
CA GLY A 163 -7.65 -18.01 20.67
C GLY A 163 -6.96 -16.70 21.02
N HIS A 164 -6.54 -15.94 20.01
CA HIS A 164 -5.75 -14.73 20.21
C HIS A 164 -5.92 -13.72 19.06
N ILE A 165 -5.51 -12.49 19.33
CA ILE A 165 -5.36 -11.41 18.36
C ILE A 165 -3.87 -11.08 18.28
N ILE A 166 -3.32 -10.94 17.08
CA ILE A 166 -1.99 -10.38 16.82
C ILE A 166 -2.16 -9.01 16.19
N ILE A 167 -1.60 -7.99 16.83
CA ILE A 167 -1.60 -6.60 16.38
C ILE A 167 -0.23 -6.31 15.80
N ASN A 168 -0.20 -5.61 14.67
CA ASN A 168 1.04 -5.29 13.96
C ASN A 168 1.88 -6.55 13.68
N GLU A 169 1.24 -7.59 13.15
CA GLU A 169 1.93 -8.84 12.82
C GLU A 169 2.89 -8.56 11.66
N GLN A 170 4.16 -8.91 11.81
CA GLN A 170 5.20 -8.69 10.82
C GLN A 170 6.03 -9.95 10.62
N THR A 171 6.16 -10.36 9.36
CA THR A 171 7.05 -11.46 8.95
C THR A 171 7.97 -10.96 7.85
N GLU A 172 9.28 -11.18 8.01
CA GLU A 172 10.30 -10.78 7.04
C GLU A 172 11.03 -12.00 6.46
N THR A 173 11.26 -11.99 5.16
CA THR A 173 12.16 -12.91 4.47
C THR A 173 13.28 -12.12 3.80
N LYS A 174 14.53 -12.54 4.00
CA LYS A 174 15.71 -11.93 3.35
C LYS A 174 16.62 -13.02 2.83
N ASN A 175 16.91 -12.98 1.53
CA ASN A 175 17.87 -13.85 0.87
C ASN A 175 18.76 -13.03 -0.07
N GLY A 176 19.90 -12.56 0.44
CA GLY A 176 20.84 -11.75 -0.33
C GLY A 176 20.23 -10.42 -0.78
N ASN A 177 20.05 -10.27 -2.10
CA ASN A 177 19.44 -9.09 -2.72
C ASN A 177 17.91 -9.18 -2.82
N ASP A 178 17.30 -10.33 -2.52
CA ASP A 178 15.87 -10.53 -2.49
C ASP A 178 15.33 -10.42 -1.06
N ALA A 179 14.26 -9.64 -0.88
CA ALA A 179 13.65 -9.51 0.43
C ALA A 179 12.16 -9.17 0.32
N SER A 180 11.37 -9.69 1.25
CA SER A 180 9.94 -9.39 1.37
C SER A 180 9.52 -9.22 2.83
N ILE A 181 8.52 -8.38 3.04
CA ILE A 181 7.85 -8.20 4.32
C ILE A 181 6.34 -8.29 4.13
N THR A 182 5.71 -9.02 5.04
CA THR A 182 4.26 -9.01 5.23
C THR A 182 3.93 -8.31 6.53
N VAL A 183 2.94 -7.41 6.48
CA VAL A 183 2.40 -6.72 7.65
C VAL A 183 0.89 -6.90 7.68
N ASN A 184 0.37 -7.41 8.78
CA ASN A 184 -1.07 -7.42 9.08
C ASN A 184 -1.36 -6.42 10.20
N ALA A 185 -2.33 -5.54 10.01
CA ALA A 185 -2.71 -4.59 11.06
C ALA A 185 -3.36 -5.34 12.24
N LEU A 186 -4.25 -6.27 11.93
CA LEU A 186 -4.92 -7.15 12.89
C LEU A 186 -5.05 -8.56 12.31
N HIS A 187 -4.69 -9.56 13.10
CA HIS A 187 -4.90 -10.98 12.80
C HIS A 187 -5.62 -11.64 13.97
N VAL A 188 -6.87 -12.05 13.78
CA VAL A 188 -7.74 -12.64 14.79
C VAL A 188 -7.85 -14.13 14.51
N VAL A 189 -7.39 -14.94 15.46
CA VAL A 189 -7.48 -16.40 15.40
C VAL A 189 -8.43 -16.86 16.50
N VAL A 190 -9.55 -17.43 16.09
CA VAL A 190 -10.49 -18.16 16.96
C VAL A 190 -10.35 -19.64 16.66
N THR A 191 -9.76 -20.39 17.58
CA THR A 191 -9.36 -21.79 17.40
C THR A 191 -10.52 -22.64 16.89
N GLY A 192 -10.33 -23.26 15.71
CA GLY A 192 -11.31 -24.14 15.08
C GLY A 192 -12.53 -23.44 14.47
N ILE A 193 -12.63 -22.11 14.55
CA ILE A 193 -13.79 -21.35 14.09
C ILE A 193 -13.42 -20.36 12.99
N ALA A 194 -12.41 -19.51 13.23
CA ALA A 194 -12.09 -18.43 12.31
C ALA A 194 -10.61 -18.03 12.34
N ASP A 195 -10.12 -17.62 11.18
CA ASP A 195 -8.83 -16.97 10.96
C ASP A 195 -9.12 -15.71 10.13
N VAL A 196 -8.91 -14.52 10.69
CA VAL A 196 -9.31 -13.25 10.08
C VAL A 196 -8.15 -12.27 10.10
N VAL A 197 -7.71 -11.85 8.93
CA VAL A 197 -6.70 -10.81 8.72
C VAL A 197 -7.38 -9.55 8.20
N ILE A 198 -7.14 -8.42 8.88
CA ILE A 198 -7.57 -7.09 8.44
C ILE A 198 -6.35 -6.20 8.22
N GLY A 199 -6.31 -5.55 7.07
CA GLY A 199 -5.20 -4.73 6.62
C GLY A 199 -3.96 -5.59 6.40
N HIS A 200 -3.96 -6.41 5.35
CA HIS A 200 -2.81 -7.18 4.89
C HIS A 200 -2.02 -6.40 3.84
N ALA A 201 -0.73 -6.21 4.08
CA ALA A 201 0.17 -5.54 3.15
C ALA A 201 1.45 -6.37 2.94
N GLU A 202 1.69 -6.79 1.70
CA GLU A 202 2.93 -7.43 1.28
C GLU A 202 3.78 -6.46 0.45
N ALA A 203 5.08 -6.37 0.73
CA ALA A 203 6.05 -5.69 -0.13
C ALA A 203 7.33 -6.52 -0.23
N GLY A 204 7.74 -6.83 -1.46
CA GLY A 204 9.00 -7.48 -1.77
C GLY A 204 9.75 -6.79 -2.90
N ILE A 205 11.06 -6.98 -2.90
CA ILE A 205 11.97 -6.39 -3.86
C ILE A 205 13.19 -7.29 -4.06
N THR A 206 13.58 -7.49 -5.31
CA THR A 206 14.86 -8.09 -5.66
C THR A 206 15.78 -7.00 -6.20
N CYS A 207 16.79 -6.63 -5.43
CA CYS A 207 17.70 -5.55 -5.78
C CYS A 207 18.67 -5.96 -6.88
N ALA A 208 18.79 -5.12 -7.89
CA ALA A 208 19.82 -5.25 -8.91
C ALA A 208 20.31 -3.87 -9.36
N ARG A 209 21.10 -3.79 -10.44
CA ARG A 209 21.53 -2.48 -10.95
C ARG A 209 20.30 -1.72 -11.48
N GLN A 210 20.04 -0.55 -10.92
CA GLN A 210 18.99 0.33 -11.38
C GLN A 210 19.50 1.11 -12.59
N ASN A 211 19.22 0.64 -13.80
CA ASN A 211 19.71 1.28 -15.03
C ASN A 211 18.78 2.39 -15.54
N GLN A 212 17.55 2.50 -15.02
CA GLN A 212 16.60 3.55 -15.42
C GLN A 212 15.81 4.08 -14.22
N CYS A 213 15.68 5.41 -14.19
CA CYS A 213 14.81 6.10 -13.25
C CYS A 213 13.42 6.26 -13.86
N SER A 214 12.40 5.82 -13.13
CA SER A 214 11.02 6.18 -13.41
C SER A 214 10.74 7.61 -12.95
N THR A 215 10.29 8.45 -13.89
CA THR A 215 9.73 9.79 -13.62
C THR A 215 8.29 9.74 -13.13
N LYS A 216 7.67 8.56 -13.11
CA LYS A 216 6.29 8.39 -12.63
C LYS A 216 6.18 8.80 -11.17
N SER A 217 5.04 9.40 -10.85
CA SER A 217 4.71 9.80 -9.51
C SER A 217 3.35 9.25 -9.11
N PHE A 218 3.28 8.78 -7.86
CA PHE A 218 2.06 8.30 -7.24
C PHE A 218 1.94 8.90 -5.83
N ALA A 219 0.72 9.04 -5.37
CA ALA A 219 0.38 9.34 -3.99
C ALA A 219 -0.77 8.45 -3.57
N SER A 220 -0.70 7.96 -2.35
CA SER A 220 -1.80 7.27 -1.70
C SER A 220 -1.86 7.68 -0.24
N GLY A 221 -3.03 7.51 0.34
CA GLY A 221 -3.20 7.72 1.76
C GLY A 221 -4.60 7.38 2.22
N MET A 222 -4.67 7.00 3.48
CA MET A 222 -5.91 6.78 4.21
C MET A 222 -5.75 7.42 5.58
N GLY A 223 -6.82 8.02 6.09
CA GLY A 223 -6.79 8.59 7.43
C GLY A 223 -8.07 9.29 7.82
N LYS A 224 -8.00 9.98 8.95
CA LYS A 224 -9.09 10.79 9.49
C LYS A 224 -8.68 12.25 9.62
N ILE A 225 -9.60 13.16 9.34
CA ILE A 225 -9.43 14.61 9.47
C ILE A 225 -10.62 15.20 10.21
N LYS A 226 -10.46 16.41 10.76
CA LYS A 226 -11.61 17.23 11.15
C LYS A 226 -12.32 17.74 9.90
N SER A 227 -13.64 17.67 9.88
CA SER A 227 -14.44 18.14 8.76
C SER A 227 -15.05 19.53 9.01
N PRO A 228 -15.55 20.19 7.95
CA PRO A 228 -16.35 21.41 8.06
C PRO A 228 -17.60 21.26 8.92
N SER A 229 -18.18 20.05 8.98
CA SER A 229 -19.36 19.76 9.78
C SER A 229 -19.04 19.60 11.29
N GLY A 230 -17.76 19.72 11.67
CA GLY A 230 -17.29 19.65 13.05
C GLY A 230 -17.04 18.24 13.55
N THR A 231 -17.32 17.22 12.74
CA THR A 231 -17.10 15.81 13.02
C THR A 231 -15.73 15.34 12.48
N THR A 232 -15.46 14.05 12.66
CA THR A 232 -14.31 13.39 12.04
C THR A 232 -14.74 12.79 10.71
N ALA A 233 -14.06 13.18 9.63
CA ALA A 233 -14.22 12.57 8.32
C ALA A 233 -13.12 11.54 8.05
N THR A 234 -13.47 10.46 7.38
CA THR A 234 -12.52 9.46 6.87
C THR A 234 -12.24 9.74 5.40
N PHE A 235 -10.98 9.68 4.98
CA PHE A 235 -10.59 9.73 3.58
C PHE A 235 -9.71 8.54 3.22
N ALA A 236 -9.76 8.16 1.95
CA ALA A 236 -8.87 7.19 1.34
C ALA A 236 -8.71 7.57 -0.14
N PHE A 237 -7.49 7.64 -0.65
CA PHE A 237 -7.24 8.01 -2.04
C PHE A 237 -6.01 7.32 -2.62
N THR A 238 -6.02 7.22 -3.95
CA THR A 238 -4.84 6.90 -4.76
C THR A 238 -4.83 7.85 -5.94
N GLY A 239 -3.66 8.29 -6.38
CA GLY A 239 -3.49 9.08 -7.59
C GLY A 239 -2.11 8.89 -8.18
N GLY A 240 -1.99 8.94 -9.50
CA GLY A 240 -0.71 8.94 -10.19
C GLY A 240 -0.83 8.69 -11.69
N THR A 241 0.32 8.42 -12.30
CA THR A 241 0.47 8.18 -13.74
C THR A 241 1.05 6.79 -14.02
N ARG A 242 0.31 5.97 -14.77
CA ARG A 242 0.76 4.64 -15.26
C ARG A 242 1.61 4.77 -16.53
N ASN A 243 1.88 3.64 -17.19
CA ASN A 243 2.58 3.60 -18.48
C ASN A 243 1.83 4.47 -19.51
N GLY A 244 2.57 5.25 -20.30
CA GLY A 244 1.96 6.13 -21.32
C GLY A 244 1.25 7.37 -20.76
N ASN A 245 1.57 7.79 -19.53
CA ASN A 245 0.94 8.94 -18.83
C ASN A 245 -0.56 8.79 -18.57
N GLU A 246 -1.08 7.56 -18.62
CA GLU A 246 -2.46 7.28 -18.24
C GLU A 246 -2.69 7.64 -16.77
N LEU A 247 -3.70 8.47 -16.51
CA LEU A 247 -4.10 8.85 -15.17
C LEU A 247 -4.77 7.69 -14.45
N TYR A 248 -4.49 7.58 -13.17
CA TYR A 248 -4.95 6.46 -12.37
C TYR A 248 -5.21 6.87 -10.93
N GLY A 249 -6.23 6.26 -10.31
CA GLY A 249 -6.48 6.36 -8.90
C GLY A 249 -7.96 6.39 -8.55
N ASN A 250 -8.24 6.72 -7.29
CA ASN A 250 -9.57 6.85 -6.75
C ASN A 250 -9.61 7.86 -5.61
N LEU A 251 -10.84 8.19 -5.20
CA LEU A 251 -11.13 8.90 -3.97
C LEU A 251 -12.32 8.24 -3.27
N LYS A 252 -12.22 8.12 -1.95
CA LYS A 252 -13.30 7.80 -1.03
C LYS A 252 -13.23 8.79 0.12
N TYR A 253 -14.38 9.37 0.48
CA TYR A 253 -14.50 10.30 1.59
C TYR A 253 -15.85 10.13 2.27
N ASP A 254 -15.86 10.15 3.60
CA ASP A 254 -17.08 10.06 4.40
C ASP A 254 -16.99 11.02 5.58
N ASP A 255 -17.80 12.07 5.55
CA ASP A 255 -17.89 13.08 6.60
C ASP A 255 -18.67 12.61 7.84
N LYS A 256 -19.30 11.43 7.80
CA LYS A 256 -20.22 10.91 8.84
C LYS A 256 -21.46 11.78 9.11
N ASN A 257 -21.50 13.02 8.62
CA ASN A 257 -22.59 13.97 8.80
C ASN A 257 -23.22 14.42 7.45
N GLY A 258 -23.22 13.52 6.47
CA GLY A 258 -24.03 13.68 5.26
C GLY A 258 -23.30 13.96 3.95
N THR A 259 -21.97 14.05 3.93
CA THR A 259 -21.19 14.11 2.68
C THR A 259 -20.37 12.84 2.50
N LYS A 260 -20.81 11.96 1.59
CA LYS A 260 -20.04 10.81 1.10
C LYS A 260 -19.61 11.03 -0.34
N VAL A 261 -18.32 10.93 -0.63
CA VAL A 261 -17.77 11.12 -1.96
C VAL A 261 -17.15 9.83 -2.46
N VAL A 262 -17.54 9.43 -3.66
CA VAL A 262 -16.95 8.31 -4.38
C VAL A 262 -16.42 8.84 -5.70
N GLY A 263 -15.09 8.89 -5.83
CA GLY A 263 -14.40 9.19 -7.08
C GLY A 263 -14.77 8.18 -8.16
N THR A 264 -14.98 8.68 -9.38
CA THR A 264 -15.39 7.93 -10.57
C THR A 264 -14.32 7.92 -11.65
N ALA A 265 -13.48 8.96 -11.70
CA ALA A 265 -12.29 9.01 -12.54
C ALA A 265 -11.28 10.03 -11.97
N VAL A 266 -10.00 9.82 -12.25
CA VAL A 266 -8.96 10.84 -12.08
C VAL A 266 -8.78 11.56 -13.41
N THR A 267 -8.90 12.89 -13.40
CA THR A 267 -8.82 13.74 -14.60
C THR A 267 -7.56 14.59 -14.65
N ASP A 268 -6.87 14.77 -13.52
CA ASP A 268 -5.54 15.38 -13.49
C ASP A 268 -4.69 14.89 -12.30
N TYR A 269 -3.38 14.91 -12.47
CA TYR A 269 -2.39 14.60 -11.43
C TYR A 269 -1.18 15.55 -11.56
N GLN A 270 -1.00 16.41 -10.58
CA GLN A 270 0.06 17.42 -10.59
C GLN A 270 1.06 17.21 -9.45
N VAL A 271 2.35 17.32 -9.78
CA VAL A 271 3.44 17.42 -8.81
C VAL A 271 3.55 18.87 -8.34
N THR A 272 2.92 19.21 -7.22
CA THR A 272 2.90 20.59 -6.68
C THR A 272 4.11 20.91 -5.80
N GLY A 273 4.94 19.92 -5.48
CA GLY A 273 6.16 20.07 -4.69
C GLY A 273 6.85 18.74 -4.44
N ALA A 274 7.98 18.75 -3.73
CA ALA A 274 8.76 17.53 -3.51
C ALA A 274 8.00 16.43 -2.74
N LYS A 275 7.03 16.83 -1.90
CA LYS A 275 6.22 15.93 -1.07
C LYS A 275 4.71 16.16 -1.20
N SER A 276 4.29 16.99 -2.16
CA SER A 276 2.90 17.40 -2.29
C SER A 276 2.37 17.13 -3.68
N ARG A 277 1.10 16.70 -3.76
CA ARG A 277 0.41 16.39 -5.00
C ARG A 277 -0.96 17.04 -5.01
N ARG A 278 -1.42 17.37 -6.21
CA ARG A 278 -2.82 17.69 -6.49
C ARG A 278 -3.41 16.62 -7.39
N ILE A 279 -4.59 16.15 -7.05
CA ILE A 279 -5.32 15.14 -7.83
C ILE A 279 -6.71 15.71 -8.08
N GLU A 280 -7.11 15.75 -9.34
CA GLU A 280 -8.44 16.17 -9.76
C GLU A 280 -9.19 15.00 -10.37
N GLY A 281 -10.51 15.05 -10.31
CA GLY A 281 -11.33 13.99 -10.87
C GLY A 281 -12.81 14.28 -10.83
N THR A 282 -13.58 13.30 -11.29
CA THR A 282 -15.05 13.30 -11.20
C THR A 282 -15.51 12.40 -10.06
N ALA A 283 -16.64 12.71 -9.42
CA ALA A 283 -17.18 11.94 -8.31
C ALA A 283 -18.71 11.95 -8.27
N LYS A 284 -19.27 10.98 -7.54
CA LYS A 284 -20.64 11.03 -7.03
C LYS A 284 -20.63 11.51 -5.58
N ILE A 285 -21.63 12.29 -5.20
CA ILE A 285 -21.87 12.68 -3.80
C ILE A 285 -23.14 11.97 -3.35
N ASN A 286 -23.08 11.26 -2.22
CA ASN A 286 -24.19 10.48 -1.67
C ASN A 286 -24.83 9.53 -2.70
N GLY A 287 -23.99 8.90 -3.54
CA GLY A 287 -24.42 7.95 -4.56
C GLY A 287 -25.05 8.56 -5.82
N SER A 288 -25.20 9.88 -5.91
CA SER A 288 -25.89 10.55 -7.03
C SER A 288 -25.09 11.72 -7.62
N GLY A 289 -25.57 12.23 -8.77
CA GLY A 289 -25.01 13.38 -9.47
C GLY A 289 -23.66 13.13 -10.14
N SER A 290 -23.13 14.18 -10.76
CA SER A 290 -21.76 14.24 -11.28
C SER A 290 -21.13 15.54 -10.80
N TYR A 291 -20.06 15.39 -10.04
CA TYR A 291 -19.32 16.48 -9.42
C TYR A 291 -17.85 16.37 -9.81
N THR A 292 -17.10 17.46 -9.70
CA THR A 292 -15.64 17.38 -9.72
C THR A 292 -15.09 17.48 -8.30
N TYR A 293 -13.93 16.88 -8.10
CA TYR A 293 -13.17 17.02 -6.87
C TYR A 293 -11.74 17.48 -7.18
N THR A 294 -11.14 18.16 -6.20
CA THR A 294 -9.71 18.40 -6.14
C THR A 294 -9.22 18.06 -4.75
N ILE A 295 -8.27 17.13 -4.65
CA ILE A 295 -7.54 16.88 -3.41
C ILE A 295 -6.13 17.47 -3.49
N ASP A 296 -5.73 18.20 -2.45
CA ASP A 296 -4.34 18.59 -2.22
C ASP A 296 -3.81 17.77 -1.03
N VAL A 297 -2.67 17.12 -1.23
CA VAL A 297 -2.06 16.24 -0.21
C VAL A 297 -0.59 16.53 -0.03
N THR A 298 -0.11 16.40 1.21
CA THR A 298 1.31 16.52 1.57
C THR A 298 1.73 15.37 2.46
N ASP A 299 2.80 14.67 2.10
CA ASP A 299 3.52 13.72 2.95
C ASP A 299 4.57 14.50 3.76
N GLY A 300 4.29 14.73 5.04
CA GLY A 300 5.18 15.41 5.98
C GLY A 300 6.28 14.49 6.52
N GLY A 301 6.25 13.21 6.19
CA GLY A 301 7.12 12.12 6.65
C GLY A 301 6.65 11.45 7.93
N ALA A 302 6.14 12.23 8.89
CA ALA A 302 5.43 11.70 10.06
C ALA A 302 3.95 11.99 9.87
N ALA A 303 3.08 11.02 10.12
CA ALA A 303 1.67 11.13 9.80
C ALA A 303 0.98 12.41 10.35
N LYS A 304 1.38 12.89 11.53
CA LYS A 304 0.86 14.14 12.13
C LYS A 304 1.22 15.42 11.35
N LYS A 305 2.21 15.34 10.47
CA LYS A 305 2.66 16.41 9.57
C LYS A 305 2.04 16.30 8.19
N ASP A 306 1.34 15.20 7.91
CA ASP A 306 0.64 15.04 6.66
C ASP A 306 -0.57 15.97 6.62
N THR A 307 -0.92 16.43 5.42
CA THR A 307 -2.07 17.29 5.22
C THR A 307 -2.95 16.77 4.10
N PHE A 308 -4.25 16.95 4.24
CA PHE A 308 -5.26 16.66 3.24
C PHE A 308 -6.23 17.84 3.13
N ARG A 309 -6.62 18.19 1.91
CA ARG A 309 -7.75 19.08 1.63
C ARG A 309 -8.57 18.49 0.49
N LEU A 310 -9.89 18.44 0.65
CA LEU A 310 -10.84 18.11 -0.40
C LEU A 310 -11.67 19.36 -0.74
N ARG A 311 -11.77 19.68 -2.03
CA ARG A 311 -12.73 20.63 -2.59
C ARG A 311 -13.63 19.91 -3.58
N LEU A 312 -14.92 20.23 -3.56
CA LEU A 312 -15.94 19.70 -4.47
C LEU A 312 -16.59 20.84 -5.27
N SER A 313 -17.08 20.54 -6.47
CA SER A 313 -17.75 21.53 -7.33
C SER A 313 -19.05 22.10 -6.76
N ASN A 314 -19.62 21.50 -5.72
CA ASN A 314 -20.80 22.01 -5.00
C ASN A 314 -20.46 23.03 -3.89
N GLY A 315 -19.18 23.43 -3.76
CA GLY A 315 -18.72 24.40 -2.77
C GLY A 315 -18.26 23.79 -1.44
N TYR A 316 -18.36 22.47 -1.25
CA TYR A 316 -17.80 21.81 -0.07
C TYR A 316 -16.27 21.87 -0.08
N ASP A 317 -15.67 22.35 1.01
CA ASP A 317 -14.23 22.47 1.17
C ASP A 317 -13.84 22.14 2.61
N THR A 318 -12.95 21.17 2.81
CA THR A 318 -12.47 20.79 4.14
C THR A 318 -11.55 21.84 4.78
N GLY A 319 -11.03 22.78 3.99
CA GLY A 319 -9.81 23.49 4.33
C GLY A 319 -8.61 22.53 4.37
N VAL A 320 -7.42 23.08 4.62
CA VAL A 320 -6.22 22.25 4.85
C VAL A 320 -6.30 21.65 6.24
N GLN A 321 -6.36 20.32 6.31
CA GLN A 321 -6.44 19.58 7.57
C GLN A 321 -5.20 18.74 7.78
N HIS A 322 -4.75 18.66 9.03
CA HIS A 322 -3.81 17.63 9.45
C HIS A 322 -4.56 16.33 9.74
N LEU A 323 -3.87 15.20 9.62
CA LEU A 323 -4.44 13.92 10.04
C LEU A 323 -4.65 13.96 11.58
N THR A 324 -5.91 13.85 12.00
CA THR A 324 -6.33 13.97 13.40
C THR A 324 -6.65 12.61 14.01
N GLY A 325 -6.16 12.33 15.22
CA GLY A 325 -6.72 11.28 16.07
C GLY A 325 -7.19 11.82 17.42
N SER A 326 -7.84 10.97 18.22
CA SER A 326 -8.17 11.29 19.60
C SER A 326 -6.88 11.53 20.40
N GLY A 327 -6.75 12.70 21.01
CA GLY A 327 -5.58 13.06 21.84
C GLY A 327 -4.27 13.16 21.05
N ARG A 328 -3.23 12.41 21.47
CA ARG A 328 -1.88 12.40 20.86
C ARG A 328 -1.73 11.39 19.69
N MET A 329 -2.77 10.63 19.37
CA MET A 329 -2.70 9.59 18.33
C MET A 329 -2.89 10.17 16.93
N THR A 330 -2.22 9.58 15.94
CA THR A 330 -2.39 9.94 14.53
C THR A 330 -3.27 8.89 13.84
N CYS A 331 -4.29 9.32 13.10
CA CYS A 331 -5.19 8.41 12.38
C CYS A 331 -4.88 8.38 10.89
N GLY A 332 -3.91 7.56 10.50
CA GLY A 332 -3.63 7.27 9.10
C GLY A 332 -2.22 7.66 8.67
N ASN A 333 -2.02 7.71 7.36
CA ASN A 333 -0.76 8.08 6.73
C ASN A 333 -1.02 8.51 5.27
N ILE A 334 -0.32 9.54 4.82
CA ILE A 334 -0.21 9.93 3.41
C ILE A 334 1.23 9.75 3.00
N ARG A 335 1.43 9.08 1.87
CA ARG A 335 2.78 8.82 1.41
C ARG A 335 2.90 9.16 -0.07
N VAL A 336 3.87 10.00 -0.39
CA VAL A 336 4.10 10.51 -1.75
C VAL A 336 5.39 9.93 -2.31
N ASN A 337 5.27 9.36 -3.51
CA ASN A 337 6.39 8.76 -4.19
C ASN A 337 7.26 9.84 -4.83
N LYS A 338 8.56 9.77 -4.52
CA LYS A 338 9.58 10.66 -5.08
C LYS A 338 10.00 10.13 -6.46
N PRO A 339 9.90 10.92 -7.54
CA PRO A 339 10.70 10.63 -8.74
C PRO A 339 12.18 10.65 -8.36
N CYS A 340 13.05 9.92 -9.07
CA CYS A 340 14.48 9.99 -8.72
C CYS A 340 15.00 11.42 -8.93
N LYS A 341 16.07 11.72 -8.19
CA LYS A 341 16.91 12.89 -8.44
C LYS A 341 18.07 12.48 -9.33
#